data_AF-U6KID4-F1
#
_entry.id   AF-U6KID4-F1
#
_cell.length_a   1.000
_cell.length_b   1.000
_cell.length_c   1.000
_cell.angle_alpha   90.00
_cell.angle_beta   90.00
_cell.angle_gamma   90.00
#
_symmetry.space_group_name_H-M   'P 1'
#
loop_
_entity.id
_entity.type
_entity.pdbx_description
1 polymer ?
#
loop_
_entity_poly.entity_id
_entity_poly.type
_entity_poly.pdbx_seq_one_letter_code
_entity_poly.pdbx_strand_id
1 'polypeptide(L)'
;MGVINFLSLAAAAVLLVKANGEEPSAAKNTAVRVNCSSPMNAARSAAGFSALEVAADNSGQLPIHSADSASHSDDSSGKTPNDDYLTDVCDAMKKEQMPDAVEEITPDGTYAYAVQEGTDADCEAAVAYWKEAFTNFDGLPPANSTEASVYTSAQNVSFISLFNPKESPKVDCAQKRGAGEAQQTRN
;
A
#
# COMPACT_ATOMS: atom_id res chain seq x y z
N MET A 1 -21.31 -38.30 66.12
CA MET A 1 -21.89 -38.50 64.78
C MET A 1 -21.44 -37.33 63.92
N GLY A 2 -20.49 -37.57 63.01
CA GLY A 2 -20.04 -36.58 62.03
C GLY A 2 -20.11 -37.23 60.66
N VAL A 3 -21.04 -36.77 59.83
CA VAL A 3 -21.26 -37.22 58.46
C VAL A 3 -20.27 -36.53 57.53
N ILE A 4 -19.51 -37.33 56.77
CA ILE A 4 -18.58 -36.86 55.74
C ILE A 4 -19.41 -36.60 54.47
N ASN A 5 -19.57 -35.34 54.09
CA ASN A 5 -20.17 -34.95 52.82
C ASN A 5 -19.14 -35.14 51.70
N PHE A 6 -19.46 -36.02 50.74
CA PHE A 6 -18.74 -36.16 49.48
C PHE A 6 -18.96 -34.91 48.63
N LEU A 7 -17.93 -34.10 48.43
CA LEU A 7 -17.94 -33.02 47.44
C LEU A 7 -17.73 -33.65 46.05
N SER A 8 -18.82 -33.62 45.27
CA SER A 8 -18.89 -34.07 43.88
C SER A 8 -18.01 -33.22 42.98
N LEU A 9 -17.06 -33.83 42.25
CA LEU A 9 -16.37 -33.21 41.12
C LEU A 9 -17.37 -33.00 39.97
N ALA A 10 -17.74 -31.77 39.68
CA ALA A 10 -18.43 -31.42 38.44
C ALA A 10 -17.38 -31.30 37.32
N ALA A 11 -17.38 -32.26 36.38
CA ALA A 11 -16.63 -32.15 35.15
C ALA A 11 -17.28 -31.09 34.23
N ALA A 12 -16.60 -29.97 34.03
CA ALA A 12 -16.98 -29.01 32.99
C ALA A 12 -16.70 -29.63 31.62
N ALA A 13 -17.75 -30.08 30.93
CA ALA A 13 -17.67 -30.46 29.53
C ALA A 13 -17.45 -29.19 28.70
N VAL A 14 -16.23 -29.00 28.18
CA VAL A 14 -15.96 -27.98 27.16
C VAL A 14 -16.72 -28.39 25.90
N LEU A 15 -17.76 -27.64 25.57
CA LEU A 15 -18.44 -27.74 24.28
C LEU A 15 -17.48 -27.21 23.20
N LEU A 16 -16.71 -28.10 22.59
CA LEU A 16 -16.09 -27.84 21.30
C LEU A 16 -17.20 -27.78 20.25
N VAL A 17 -17.69 -26.57 19.98
CA VAL A 17 -18.42 -26.27 18.74
C VAL A 17 -17.44 -26.55 17.60
N LYS A 18 -17.60 -27.70 16.94
CA LYS A 18 -17.11 -27.90 15.58
C LYS A 18 -17.89 -26.93 14.71
N ALA A 19 -17.30 -25.78 14.42
CA ALA A 19 -17.63 -25.07 13.20
C ALA A 19 -17.28 -26.03 12.06
N ASN A 20 -18.30 -26.44 11.30
CA ASN A 20 -18.07 -27.13 10.03
C ASN A 20 -17.17 -26.23 9.20
N GLY A 21 -16.13 -26.82 8.61
CA GLY A 21 -15.07 -26.12 7.89
C GLY A 21 -15.63 -25.16 6.85
N GLU A 22 -15.59 -23.89 7.20
CA GLU A 22 -15.14 -22.86 6.27
C GLU A 22 -13.75 -22.50 6.79
N GLU A 23 -12.73 -22.92 6.05
CA GLU A 23 -11.36 -22.40 6.22
C GLU A 23 -11.46 -20.87 6.39
N PRO A 24 -10.73 -20.23 7.32
CA PRO A 24 -10.66 -18.79 7.32
C PRO A 24 -10.19 -18.38 5.93
N SER A 25 -11.08 -17.77 5.13
CA SER A 25 -10.74 -17.21 3.83
C SER A 25 -9.47 -16.42 4.05
N ALA A 26 -8.37 -16.85 3.42
CA ALA A 26 -7.12 -16.12 3.46
C ALA A 26 -7.45 -14.65 3.20
N ALA A 27 -7.03 -13.76 4.11
CA ALA A 27 -7.27 -12.33 3.94
C ALA A 27 -6.75 -11.95 2.55
N LYS A 28 -7.59 -11.36 1.71
CA LYS A 28 -7.18 -10.96 0.35
C LYS A 28 -6.53 -9.58 0.39
N ASN A 29 -5.57 -9.36 -0.51
CA ASN A 29 -5.05 -8.01 -0.74
C ASN A 29 -6.18 -7.15 -1.30
N THR A 30 -6.32 -5.92 -0.81
CA THR A 30 -7.30 -4.96 -1.33
C THR A 30 -6.63 -3.66 -1.71
N ALA A 31 -7.26 -2.89 -2.60
CA ALA A 31 -6.84 -1.55 -2.90
C ALA A 31 -8.03 -0.65 -3.22
N VAL A 32 -7.94 0.61 -2.79
CA VAL A 32 -8.92 1.66 -3.07
C VAL A 32 -8.17 2.88 -3.60
N ARG A 33 -8.67 3.46 -4.68
CA ARG A 33 -8.09 4.70 -5.23
C ARG A 33 -8.34 5.86 -4.28
N VAL A 34 -7.32 6.69 -4.09
CA VAL A 34 -7.37 7.88 -3.23
C VAL A 34 -6.79 9.07 -3.98
N ASN A 35 -7.24 10.28 -3.66
CA ASN A 35 -6.70 11.49 -4.28
C ASN A 35 -5.70 12.18 -3.34
N CYS A 36 -4.41 11.90 -3.53
CA CYS A 36 -3.32 12.56 -2.80
C CYS A 36 -2.75 13.80 -3.52
N SER A 37 -3.37 14.27 -4.62
CA SER A 37 -2.80 15.35 -5.44
C SER A 37 -2.58 16.64 -4.64
N SER A 38 -3.46 16.98 -3.70
CA SER A 38 -3.37 18.22 -2.93
C SER A 38 -2.08 18.33 -2.11
N PRO A 39 -1.77 17.41 -1.15
CA PRO A 39 -0.52 17.49 -0.39
C PRO A 39 0.73 17.28 -1.26
N MET A 40 0.65 16.43 -2.30
CA MET A 40 1.78 16.25 -3.23
C MET A 40 2.08 17.53 -4.02
N ASN A 41 1.06 18.21 -4.52
CA ASN A 41 1.22 19.45 -5.27
C ASN A 41 1.65 20.63 -4.38
N ALA A 42 1.24 20.64 -3.11
CA ALA A 42 1.76 21.60 -2.15
C ALA A 42 3.29 21.44 -1.97
N ALA A 43 3.77 20.20 -1.82
CA ALA A 43 5.20 19.92 -1.72
C ALA A 43 5.96 20.28 -3.01
N ARG A 44 5.43 19.90 -4.19
CA ARG A 44 6.04 20.21 -5.50
C ARG A 44 6.13 21.70 -5.77
N SER A 45 5.05 22.44 -5.50
CA SER A 45 5.01 23.89 -5.70
C SER A 45 6.03 24.60 -4.82
N ALA A 46 6.19 24.16 -3.57
CA ALA A 46 7.20 24.72 -2.66
C ALA A 46 8.64 24.52 -3.15
N ALA A 47 8.88 23.50 -3.99
CA ALA A 47 10.17 23.20 -4.61
C ALA A 47 10.29 23.73 -6.06
N GLY A 48 9.28 24.46 -6.57
CA GLY A 48 9.30 25.03 -7.93
C GLY A 48 8.98 24.03 -9.05
N PHE A 49 8.36 22.89 -8.73
CA PHE A 49 7.94 21.90 -9.72
C PHE A 49 6.50 22.13 -10.20
N SER A 50 6.22 21.80 -11.45
CA SER A 50 4.86 21.80 -12.01
C SER A 50 3.93 20.86 -11.23
N ALA A 51 2.66 21.22 -11.10
CA ALA A 51 1.66 20.37 -10.45
C ALA A 51 1.49 19.02 -11.18
N LEU A 52 1.20 17.98 -10.41
CA LEU A 52 0.74 16.69 -10.89
C LEU A 52 -0.73 16.79 -11.30
N GLU A 53 -1.05 16.18 -12.44
CA GLU A 53 -2.42 15.98 -12.91
C GLU A 53 -2.93 14.61 -12.47
N VAL A 54 -4.15 14.53 -11.94
CA VAL A 54 -4.74 13.23 -11.59
C VAL A 54 -5.00 12.44 -12.88
N ALA A 55 -4.53 11.20 -12.95
CA ALA A 55 -4.71 10.37 -14.12
C ALA A 55 -6.18 10.03 -14.36
N ALA A 56 -6.71 10.47 -15.50
CA ALA A 56 -8.12 10.32 -15.85
C ALA A 56 -8.44 9.02 -16.62
N ASP A 57 -7.42 8.35 -17.16
CA ASP A 57 -7.58 7.22 -18.10
C ASP A 57 -6.80 5.98 -17.63
N ASN A 58 -7.20 4.80 -18.14
CA ASN A 58 -6.54 3.52 -17.85
C ASN A 58 -5.03 3.52 -18.15
N SER A 59 -4.59 4.31 -19.13
CA SER A 59 -3.17 4.38 -19.50
C SER A 59 -2.33 5.21 -18.54
N GLY A 60 -2.95 5.83 -17.54
CA GLY A 60 -2.31 6.59 -16.45
C GLY A 60 -2.64 6.07 -15.05
N GLN A 61 -3.46 5.02 -14.92
CA GLN A 61 -3.95 4.52 -13.63
C GLN A 61 -3.33 3.18 -13.26
N LEU A 62 -3.04 3.00 -11.97
CA LEU A 62 -2.52 1.76 -11.42
C LEU A 62 -3.49 0.61 -11.68
N PRO A 63 -3.01 -0.60 -12.06
CA PRO A 63 -3.87 -1.72 -12.40
C PRO A 63 -4.37 -2.45 -11.14
N ILE A 64 -5.03 -1.74 -10.23
CA ILE A 64 -5.60 -2.29 -8.98
C ILE A 64 -6.80 -3.23 -9.22
N HIS A 65 -7.35 -3.22 -10.43
CA HIS A 65 -8.43 -4.11 -10.88
C HIS A 65 -8.07 -4.78 -12.22
N SER A 66 -8.61 -5.98 -12.48
CA SER A 66 -8.35 -6.73 -13.72
C SER A 66 -8.88 -6.01 -14.97
N ALA A 67 -8.22 -6.20 -16.12
CA ALA A 67 -8.49 -5.51 -17.38
C ALA A 67 -9.94 -5.61 -17.91
N ASP A 68 -10.67 -6.66 -17.54
CA ASP A 68 -12.09 -6.84 -17.90
C ASP A 68 -13.03 -5.91 -17.10
N SER A 69 -12.52 -5.20 -16.10
CA SER A 69 -13.26 -4.23 -15.30
C SER A 69 -13.37 -2.89 -16.05
N ALA A 70 -14.19 -2.86 -17.10
CA ALA A 70 -14.55 -1.63 -17.79
C ALA A 70 -15.07 -0.58 -16.77
N SER A 71 -14.57 0.67 -16.85
CA SER A 71 -15.12 1.88 -16.18
C SER A 71 -14.72 2.19 -14.73
N HIS A 72 -13.61 2.91 -14.53
CA HIS A 72 -13.57 4.31 -14.03
C HIS A 72 -14.59 4.75 -12.97
N SER A 73 -14.30 4.46 -11.70
CA SER A 73 -14.81 5.22 -10.54
C SER A 73 -13.95 4.93 -9.32
N ASP A 74 -13.86 5.88 -8.40
CA ASP A 74 -13.36 5.66 -7.02
C ASP A 74 -14.20 4.63 -6.25
N ASP A 75 -15.32 4.21 -6.85
CA ASP A 75 -16.17 3.14 -6.38
C ASP A 75 -15.63 1.76 -6.80
N SER A 76 -15.13 1.01 -5.82
CA SER A 76 -14.68 -0.38 -5.94
C SER A 76 -15.84 -1.37 -6.12
N SER A 77 -17.11 -0.92 -6.07
CA SER A 77 -18.30 -1.77 -6.22
C SER A 77 -18.29 -2.56 -7.53
N GLY A 78 -18.22 -3.89 -7.42
CA GLY A 78 -18.41 -4.81 -8.55
C GLY A 78 -17.18 -5.01 -9.46
N LYS A 79 -16.00 -4.52 -9.07
CA LYS A 79 -14.74 -4.73 -9.80
C LYS A 79 -13.96 -5.89 -9.22
N THR A 80 -13.37 -6.71 -10.08
CA THR A 80 -12.46 -7.79 -9.65
C THR A 80 -11.08 -7.20 -9.34
N PRO A 81 -10.54 -7.37 -8.13
CA PRO A 81 -9.17 -6.98 -7.81
C PRO A 81 -8.15 -7.67 -8.72
N ASN A 82 -7.08 -6.98 -9.07
CA ASN A 82 -5.94 -7.59 -9.75
C ASN A 82 -5.06 -8.30 -8.71
N ASP A 83 -5.40 -9.53 -8.35
CA ASP A 83 -4.76 -10.26 -7.24
C ASP A 83 -3.24 -10.42 -7.42
N ASP A 84 -2.77 -10.64 -8.65
CA ASP A 84 -1.33 -10.77 -8.96
C ASP A 84 -0.60 -9.45 -8.69
N TYR A 85 -1.06 -8.36 -9.29
CA TYR A 85 -0.50 -7.02 -9.07
C TYR A 85 -0.51 -6.60 -7.60
N LEU A 86 -1.63 -6.85 -6.91
CA LEU A 86 -1.76 -6.47 -5.51
C LEU A 86 -0.85 -7.29 -4.61
N THR A 87 -0.65 -8.57 -4.92
CA THR A 87 0.28 -9.44 -4.19
C THR A 87 1.72 -8.98 -4.34
N ASP A 88 2.17 -8.76 -5.58
CA ASP A 88 3.54 -8.34 -5.86
C ASP A 88 3.88 -7.02 -5.17
N VAL A 89 2.97 -6.04 -5.24
CA VAL A 89 3.21 -4.74 -4.58
C VAL A 89 3.17 -4.87 -3.06
N CYS A 90 2.23 -5.63 -2.49
CA CYS A 90 2.18 -5.83 -1.04
C CYS A 90 3.44 -6.54 -0.52
N ASP A 91 3.95 -7.54 -1.24
CA ASP A 91 5.14 -8.28 -0.82
C ASP A 91 6.41 -7.43 -0.90
N ALA A 92 6.53 -6.55 -1.89
CA ALA A 92 7.64 -5.61 -1.97
C ALA A 92 7.56 -4.51 -0.90
N MET A 93 6.37 -3.97 -0.63
CA MET A 93 6.16 -3.01 0.45
C MET A 93 6.56 -3.61 1.81
N LYS A 94 6.19 -4.87 2.07
CA LYS A 94 6.60 -5.62 3.29
C LYS A 94 8.12 -5.81 3.39
N LYS A 95 8.83 -5.86 2.27
CA LYS A 95 10.30 -5.99 2.20
C LYS A 95 11.02 -4.64 2.16
N GLU A 96 10.29 -3.52 2.22
CA GLU A 96 10.81 -2.16 2.04
C GLU A 96 11.59 -1.98 0.73
N GLN A 97 11.21 -2.75 -0.29
CA GLN A 97 11.83 -2.74 -1.61
C GLN A 97 10.87 -2.19 -2.66
N MET A 98 11.42 -1.72 -3.78
CA MET A 98 10.61 -1.53 -4.97
C MET A 98 10.26 -2.92 -5.54
N PRO A 99 9.03 -3.16 -6.03
CA PRO A 99 8.72 -4.49 -6.53
C PRO A 99 9.47 -4.76 -7.84
N ASP A 100 10.28 -5.83 -7.87
CA ASP A 100 11.09 -6.22 -9.05
C ASP A 100 10.22 -6.49 -10.30
N ALA A 101 8.98 -6.93 -10.10
CA ALA A 101 8.01 -7.21 -11.16
C ALA A 101 7.30 -5.94 -11.71
N VAL A 102 7.67 -4.74 -11.23
CA VAL A 102 7.01 -3.47 -11.64
C VAL A 102 7.55 -2.90 -12.94
N GLU A 103 8.64 -3.45 -13.47
CA GLU A 103 9.25 -2.94 -14.70
C GLU A 103 8.33 -3.02 -15.94
N GLU A 104 7.23 -3.78 -15.89
CA GLU A 104 6.20 -3.86 -16.95
C GLU A 104 4.81 -3.38 -16.52
N ILE A 105 4.71 -2.56 -15.48
CA ILE A 105 3.41 -2.06 -15.02
C ILE A 105 3.06 -0.82 -15.81
N THR A 106 1.99 -0.93 -16.58
CA THR A 106 1.31 0.21 -17.17
C THR A 106 0.47 0.90 -16.09
N PRO A 107 0.58 2.23 -15.91
CA PRO A 107 1.34 3.19 -16.71
C PRO A 107 2.85 3.19 -16.48
N ASP A 108 3.62 3.44 -17.55
CA ASP A 108 5.05 3.71 -17.45
C ASP A 108 5.30 4.92 -16.52
N GLY A 109 6.06 4.71 -15.44
CA GLY A 109 6.25 5.74 -14.43
C GLY A 109 7.23 5.35 -13.34
N THR A 110 7.56 6.33 -12.50
CA THR A 110 8.28 6.10 -11.26
C THR A 110 7.27 5.88 -10.14
N TYR A 111 7.47 4.86 -9.33
CA TYR A 111 6.53 4.48 -8.27
C TYR A 111 6.99 5.04 -6.93
N ALA A 112 6.02 5.48 -6.13
CA ALA A 112 6.24 5.93 -4.76
C ALA A 112 5.31 5.16 -3.84
N TYR A 113 5.79 4.79 -2.65
CA TYR A 113 4.94 4.23 -1.61
C TYR A 113 5.40 4.66 -0.22
N ALA A 114 4.46 4.69 0.71
CA ALA A 114 4.72 4.85 2.13
C ALA A 114 3.92 3.77 2.86
N VAL A 115 4.57 3.03 3.75
CA VAL A 115 3.87 2.10 4.65
C VAL A 115 3.27 2.93 5.77
N GLN A 116 1.98 2.75 6.03
CA GLN A 116 1.22 3.56 6.98
C GLN A 116 0.39 2.66 7.89
N GLU A 117 0.30 3.05 9.15
CA GLU A 117 -0.59 2.42 10.11
C GLU A 117 -2.00 3.02 9.99
N GLY A 118 -3.04 2.19 10.02
CA GLY A 118 -4.44 2.64 10.01
C GLY A 118 -5.31 2.03 8.91
N THR A 119 -6.55 2.51 8.82
CA THR A 119 -7.54 2.04 7.83
C THR A 119 -7.75 2.98 6.68
N ASP A 120 -7.22 4.21 6.76
CA ASP A 120 -7.39 5.26 5.76
C ASP A 120 -6.02 5.73 5.25
N ALA A 121 -5.96 6.20 4.01
CA ALA A 121 -4.72 6.76 3.46
C ALA A 121 -4.43 8.12 4.08
N ASP A 122 -3.21 8.30 4.58
CA ASP A 122 -2.71 9.59 5.07
C ASP A 122 -1.74 10.18 4.06
N CYS A 123 -2.28 10.88 3.06
CA CYS A 123 -1.49 11.48 2.00
C CYS A 123 -0.45 12.51 2.52
N GLU A 124 -0.70 13.18 3.66
CA GLU A 124 0.24 14.13 4.25
C GLU A 124 1.41 13.40 4.91
N ALA A 125 1.14 12.35 5.68
CA ALA A 125 2.17 11.52 6.27
C ALA A 125 3.03 10.83 5.20
N ALA A 126 2.44 10.39 4.09
CA ALA A 126 3.19 9.81 2.97
C ALA A 126 4.18 10.83 2.37
N VAL A 127 3.70 12.06 2.09
CA VAL A 127 4.55 13.14 1.58
C VAL A 127 5.64 13.54 2.58
N ALA A 128 5.32 13.58 3.87
CA ALA A 128 6.30 13.86 4.92
C ALA A 128 7.41 12.78 4.95
N TYR A 129 7.02 11.50 4.96
CA TYR A 129 7.94 10.37 4.92
C TYR A 129 8.85 10.41 3.69
N TRP A 130 8.34 10.72 2.50
CA TRP A 130 9.17 10.82 1.30
C TRP A 130 10.15 12.00 1.38
N LYS A 131 9.73 13.14 1.92
CA LYS A 131 10.61 14.32 2.04
C LYS A 131 11.78 14.11 2.99
N GLU A 132 11.66 13.25 3.99
CA GLU A 132 12.76 12.91 4.89
C GLU A 132 13.94 12.26 4.13
N ALA A 133 13.69 11.57 3.01
CA ALA A 133 14.76 11.01 2.19
C ALA A 133 15.69 12.06 1.57
N PHE A 134 15.34 13.36 1.58
CA PHE A 134 16.24 14.41 1.12
C PHE A 134 17.61 14.38 1.83
N THR A 135 17.65 14.02 3.12
CA THR A 135 18.91 13.94 3.88
C THR A 135 19.82 12.81 3.43
N ASN A 136 19.32 11.87 2.62
CA ASN A 136 20.11 10.76 2.07
C ASN A 136 20.89 11.16 0.82
N PHE A 137 20.73 12.40 0.33
CA PHE A 137 21.42 12.92 -0.86
C PHE A 137 22.37 14.05 -0.48
N ASP A 138 23.61 13.97 -0.97
CA ASP A 138 24.59 15.05 -0.88
C ASP A 138 24.34 16.10 -1.99
N GLY A 139 23.23 16.83 -1.85
CA GLY A 139 22.79 17.85 -2.81
C GLY A 139 21.69 17.36 -3.75
N LEU A 140 21.77 17.72 -5.03
CA LEU A 140 20.78 17.29 -6.00
C LEU A 140 20.90 15.77 -6.22
N PRO A 141 19.80 15.00 -6.14
CA PRO A 141 19.86 13.58 -6.39
C PRO A 141 20.46 13.25 -7.77
N PRO A 142 21.31 12.21 -7.87
CA PRO A 142 21.88 11.80 -9.14
C PRO A 142 20.78 11.38 -10.13
N ALA A 143 21.06 11.41 -11.43
CA ALA A 143 20.12 10.83 -12.39
C ALA A 143 19.80 9.37 -12.00
N ASN A 144 18.53 8.98 -12.11
CA ASN A 144 18.11 7.61 -11.82
C ASN A 144 18.76 6.67 -12.84
N SER A 145 19.87 6.04 -12.42
CA SER A 145 20.51 4.94 -13.13
C SER A 145 20.52 3.73 -12.21
N THR A 146 20.39 2.55 -12.80
CA THR A 146 20.36 1.23 -12.12
C THR A 146 21.60 0.94 -11.27
N GLU A 147 22.68 1.70 -11.44
CA GLU A 147 23.96 1.52 -10.74
C GLU A 147 24.08 2.39 -9.46
N ALA A 148 23.13 3.29 -9.21
CA ALA A 148 23.18 4.17 -8.06
C ALA A 148 22.57 3.47 -6.83
N SER A 149 23.43 2.98 -5.93
CA SER A 149 23.03 2.28 -4.69
C SER A 149 22.03 3.06 -3.83
N VAL A 150 22.03 4.38 -3.93
CA VAL A 150 21.07 5.27 -3.24
C VAL A 150 19.61 4.99 -3.64
N TYR A 151 19.35 4.38 -4.81
CA TYR A 151 18.00 4.04 -5.28
C TYR A 151 17.53 2.62 -4.93
N THR A 152 18.30 1.89 -4.12
CA THR A 152 17.81 0.65 -3.50
C THR A 152 16.79 0.90 -2.40
N SER A 153 16.79 2.11 -1.80
CA SER A 153 15.79 2.52 -0.83
C SER A 153 14.51 2.99 -1.53
N ALA A 154 13.39 2.36 -1.20
CA ALA A 154 12.08 2.77 -1.70
C ALA A 154 11.70 4.20 -1.27
N GLN A 155 12.14 4.65 -0.09
CA GLN A 155 11.93 6.02 0.37
C GLN A 155 12.66 7.02 -0.55
N ASN A 156 13.89 6.70 -0.95
CA ASN A 156 14.67 7.52 -1.87
C ASN A 156 14.00 7.56 -3.25
N VAL A 157 13.58 6.41 -3.79
CA VAL A 157 12.86 6.35 -5.07
C VAL A 157 11.55 7.14 -5.01
N SER A 158 10.83 7.06 -3.89
CA SER A 158 9.59 7.81 -3.68
C SER A 158 9.82 9.33 -3.64
N PHE A 159 10.91 9.78 -3.03
CA PHE A 159 11.32 11.19 -3.04
C PHE A 159 11.57 11.70 -4.46
N ILE A 160 12.36 10.98 -5.26
CA ILE A 160 12.63 11.37 -6.67
C ILE A 160 11.34 11.35 -7.50
N SER A 161 10.47 10.37 -7.26
CA SER A 161 9.19 10.27 -7.93
C SER A 161 8.31 11.49 -7.66
N LEU A 162 8.24 11.93 -6.40
CA LEU A 162 7.50 13.13 -6.00
C LEU A 162 8.05 14.39 -6.67
N PHE A 163 9.38 14.50 -6.84
CA PHE A 163 10.06 15.65 -7.43
C PHE A 163 10.62 15.38 -8.83
N ASN A 164 9.88 14.62 -9.64
CA ASN A 164 10.22 14.38 -11.04
C ASN A 164 10.04 15.68 -11.87
N PRO A 165 11.06 16.13 -12.65
CA PRO A 165 11.02 17.36 -13.45
C PRO A 165 10.23 17.27 -14.76
N LYS A 166 9.58 16.13 -15.07
CA LYS A 166 8.73 16.01 -16.27
C LYS A 166 7.68 17.12 -16.34
N GLU A 167 7.47 17.64 -17.55
CA GLU A 167 6.35 18.56 -17.83
C GLU A 167 5.02 17.78 -17.81
N SER A 168 3.99 18.38 -17.20
CA SER A 168 2.65 17.79 -16.98
C SER A 168 2.65 16.33 -16.48
N PRO A 169 3.30 16.05 -15.33
CA PRO A 169 3.35 14.69 -14.81
C PRO A 169 1.97 14.26 -14.28
N LYS A 170 1.61 12.99 -14.52
CA LYS A 170 0.37 12.41 -14.00
C LYS A 170 0.60 11.70 -12.66
N VAL A 171 -0.46 11.56 -11.86
CA VAL A 171 -0.47 10.78 -10.62
C VAL A 171 -1.75 9.95 -10.49
N ASP A 172 -1.61 8.71 -10.05
CA ASP A 172 -2.70 7.87 -9.55
C ASP A 172 -2.24 7.28 -8.20
N CYS A 173 -3.08 7.38 -7.18
CA CYS A 173 -2.75 6.91 -5.84
C CYS A 173 -3.77 5.86 -5.41
N ALA A 174 -3.28 4.81 -4.77
CA ALA A 174 -4.14 3.79 -4.19
C ALA A 174 -3.67 3.47 -2.77
N GLN A 175 -4.62 3.44 -1.86
CA GLN A 175 -4.44 2.79 -0.57
C GLN A 175 -4.47 1.28 -0.80
N LYS A 176 -3.46 0.56 -0.33
CA LYS A 176 -3.40 -0.90 -0.43
C LYS A 176 -3.40 -1.50 0.96
N ARG A 177 -4.06 -2.64 1.12
CA ARG A 177 -4.04 -3.44 2.35
C ARG A 177 -3.53 -4.83 2.04
N GLY A 178 -2.46 -5.22 2.72
CA GLY A 178 -1.86 -6.54 2.57
C GLY A 178 -2.70 -7.63 3.25
N ALA A 179 -2.84 -8.76 2.56
CA ALA A 179 -3.19 -10.04 3.13
C ALA A 179 -2.24 -10.36 4.30
N GLY A 180 -2.79 -10.51 5.51
CA GLY A 180 -2.04 -10.86 6.73
C GLY A 180 -2.10 -9.87 7.89
N GLU A 181 -2.66 -8.66 7.72
CA GLU A 181 -2.84 -7.65 8.80
C GLU A 181 -4.18 -7.76 9.53
N ALA A 182 -4.76 -8.95 9.58
CA ALA A 182 -5.79 -9.29 10.55
C ALA A 182 -5.12 -10.17 11.62
N GLN A 183 -4.90 -9.59 12.81
CA GLN A 183 -4.26 -10.20 14.00
C GLN A 183 -2.74 -9.99 14.13
N GLN A 184 -2.29 -8.75 14.22
CA GLN A 184 -1.18 -8.45 15.12
C GLN A 184 -1.57 -7.34 16.10
N THR A 185 -2.46 -7.68 17.04
CA THR A 185 -2.50 -6.96 18.33
C THR A 185 -1.19 -7.26 19.04
N ARG A 186 -0.23 -6.33 18.97
CA ARG A 186 0.92 -6.34 19.87
C ARG A 186 0.43 -5.71 21.19
N ASN A 187 0.32 -6.53 22.24
CA ASN A 187 0.21 -6.03 23.61
C ASN A 187 1.48 -5.30 24.02
#